data_AF-A0A645CHA5-F1
#
_entry.id   AF-A0A645CHA5-F1
#
_cell.length_a   1.000
_cell.length_b   1.000
_cell.length_c   1.000
_cell.angle_alpha   90.00
_cell.angle_beta   90.00
_cell.angle_gamma   90.00
#
_symmetry.space_group_name_H-M   'P 1'
#
loop_
_entity.id
_entity.type
_entity.pdbx_description
1 polymer ?
#
loop_
_entity_poly.entity_id
_entity_poly.type
_entity_poly.pdbx_seq_one_letter_code
_entity_poly.pdbx_strand_id
1 'polypeptide(L)'
;MGASNTMAKGAADGGLYPSVAVIGDSTFTHSGMTGLLDCVNEKSNVTVVISDNETTAMTGGQDSAGTGRIEAICMGLGVEPEHIRVVVPLKKNFDEMKQIIRDEINYKGVSVIIPRRECVQTLSRKKKNSK
;
A
#
# COMPACT_ATOMS: atom_id res chain seq x y z
N MET A 1 12.68 -7.77 -4.83
CA MET A 1 11.33 -7.45 -4.32
C MET A 1 11.01 -5.99 -4.63
N GLY A 2 9.74 -5.61 -4.81
CA GLY A 2 9.32 -4.22 -5.00
C GLY A 2 8.98 -3.78 -6.44
N ALA A 3 8.98 -4.70 -7.41
CA ALA A 3 8.64 -4.38 -8.81
C ALA A 3 7.12 -4.27 -9.07
N SER A 4 6.25 -4.46 -8.08
CA SER A 4 4.80 -4.46 -8.31
C SER A 4 4.29 -3.12 -8.83
N ASN A 5 4.83 -2.00 -8.33
CA ASN A 5 4.44 -0.66 -8.79
C ASN A 5 4.85 -0.42 -10.25
N THR A 6 6.10 -0.76 -10.62
CA THR A 6 6.59 -0.57 -12.00
C THR A 6 5.91 -1.52 -12.99
N MET A 7 5.58 -2.74 -12.57
CA MET A 7 4.80 -3.68 -13.39
C MET A 7 3.36 -3.18 -13.61
N ALA A 8 2.71 -2.65 -12.56
CA ALA A 8 1.37 -2.07 -12.68
C ALA A 8 1.37 -0.81 -13.56
N LYS A 9 2.40 0.03 -13.46
CA LYS A 9 2.62 1.16 -14.36
C LYS A 9 2.66 0.70 -15.81
N GLY A 10 3.56 -0.23 -16.14
CA GLY A 10 3.68 -0.75 -17.51
C GLY A 10 2.39 -1.39 -18.02
N ALA A 11 1.65 -2.09 -17.16
CA ALA A 11 0.34 -2.63 -17.49
C ALA A 11 -0.69 -1.53 -17.81
N ALA A 12 -0.76 -0.48 -16.99
CA ALA A 12 -1.67 0.65 -17.19
C ALA A 12 -1.33 1.44 -18.45
N ASP A 13 -0.06 1.74 -18.68
CA ASP A 13 0.43 2.44 -19.87
C ASP A 13 0.21 1.61 -21.14
N GLY A 14 0.23 0.27 -21.02
CA GLY A 14 -0.16 -0.67 -22.06
C GLY A 14 -1.68 -0.81 -22.28
N GLY A 15 -2.51 -0.07 -21.54
CA GLY A 15 -3.96 -0.06 -21.68
C GLY A 15 -4.72 -1.13 -20.88
N LEU A 16 -4.04 -1.87 -19.99
CA LEU A 16 -4.72 -2.85 -19.13
C LEU A 16 -5.49 -2.13 -18.01
N TYR A 17 -6.75 -2.52 -17.83
CA TYR A 17 -7.62 -1.98 -16.80
C TYR A 17 -8.50 -3.08 -16.19
N PRO A 18 -8.62 -3.15 -14.85
CA PRO A 18 -7.89 -2.32 -13.87
C PRO A 18 -6.42 -2.76 -13.73
N SER A 19 -5.52 -1.80 -13.50
CA SER A 19 -4.13 -2.08 -13.15
C SER A 19 -3.92 -1.84 -11.66
N VAL A 20 -3.58 -2.91 -10.93
CA VAL A 20 -3.48 -2.90 -9.46
C VAL A 20 -2.14 -3.47 -9.02
N ALA A 21 -1.41 -2.72 -8.20
CA ALA A 21 -0.21 -3.19 -7.52
C ALA A 21 -0.53 -3.56 -6.07
N VAL A 22 0.10 -4.61 -5.53
CA VAL A 22 0.10 -4.91 -4.11
C VAL A 22 1.54 -4.96 -3.62
N ILE A 23 1.83 -4.29 -2.52
CA ILE A 23 3.17 -4.20 -1.94
C ILE A 23 3.08 -4.14 -0.42
N GLY A 24 4.04 -4.75 0.30
CA GLY A 24 4.14 -4.57 1.75
C GLY A 24 4.80 -3.24 2.10
N ASP A 25 4.47 -2.65 3.25
CA ASP A 25 5.07 -1.43 3.81
C ASP A 25 6.61 -1.40 3.79
N SER A 26 7.24 -2.48 4.25
CA SER A 26 8.71 -2.60 4.29
C SER A 26 9.32 -2.63 2.90
N THR A 27 8.70 -3.37 1.96
CA THR A 27 9.16 -3.42 0.57
C THR A 27 8.89 -2.10 -0.16
N PHE A 28 7.77 -1.43 0.16
CA PHE A 28 7.43 -0.13 -0.39
C PHE A 28 8.52 0.89 -0.09
N THR A 29 8.88 1.03 1.19
CA THR A 29 9.96 1.95 1.61
C THR A 29 11.36 1.50 1.21
N HIS A 30 11.59 0.21 0.99
CA HIS A 30 12.89 -0.30 0.53
C HIS A 30 13.14 -0.09 -0.97
N SER A 31 12.15 -0.38 -1.82
CA SER A 31 12.34 -0.36 -3.29
C SER A 31 11.09 -0.04 -4.10
N GLY A 32 9.94 0.21 -3.46
CA GLY A 32 8.68 0.51 -4.15
C GLY A 32 8.38 2.00 -4.37
N MET A 33 9.01 2.91 -3.60
CA MET A 33 8.73 4.35 -3.66
C MET A 33 9.01 4.96 -5.04
N THR A 34 10.13 4.58 -5.67
CA THR A 34 10.49 5.10 -7.00
C THR A 34 9.46 4.71 -8.05
N GLY A 35 8.96 3.47 -8.01
CA GLY A 35 7.89 3.03 -8.91
C GLY A 35 6.56 3.78 -8.70
N LEU A 36 6.24 4.18 -7.47
CA LEU A 36 5.07 5.03 -7.21
C LEU A 36 5.28 6.45 -7.75
N LEU A 37 6.48 7.02 -7.57
CA LEU A 37 6.83 8.32 -8.12
C LEU A 37 6.69 8.36 -9.65
N ASP A 38 7.14 7.31 -10.33
CA ASP A 38 6.98 7.19 -11.79
C ASP A 38 5.50 7.18 -12.20
N CYS A 39 4.65 6.47 -11.46
CA CYS A 39 3.20 6.48 -11.70
C CYS A 39 2.61 7.88 -11.54
N VAL A 40 3.03 8.62 -10.50
CA VAL A 40 2.54 9.98 -10.22
C VAL A 40 2.97 10.95 -11.32
N ASN A 41 4.25 10.91 -11.71
CA ASN A 41 4.80 11.80 -12.74
C ASN A 41 4.10 11.63 -14.10
N GLU A 42 3.75 10.39 -14.46
CA GLU A 42 3.08 10.07 -15.72
C GLU A 42 1.55 10.02 -15.61
N LYS A 43 0.99 10.25 -14.41
CA LYS A 43 -0.44 10.14 -14.12
C LYS A 43 -1.02 8.79 -14.57
N SER A 44 -0.24 7.72 -14.42
CA SER A 44 -0.66 6.38 -14.81
C SER A 44 -1.90 5.96 -14.04
N ASN A 45 -2.85 5.32 -14.73
CA ASN A 45 -4.12 4.89 -14.16
C ASN A 45 -3.94 3.59 -13.34
N VAL A 46 -3.44 3.73 -12.11
CA VAL A 46 -3.05 2.61 -11.24
C VAL A 46 -3.60 2.76 -9.83
N THR A 47 -4.03 1.65 -9.24
CA THR A 47 -4.34 1.56 -7.81
C THR A 47 -3.24 0.78 -7.11
N VAL A 48 -2.58 1.38 -6.12
CA VAL A 48 -1.51 0.75 -5.33
C VAL A 48 -2.03 0.40 -3.95
N VAL A 49 -1.98 -0.88 -3.60
CA VAL A 49 -2.35 -1.38 -2.27
C VAL A 49 -1.08 -1.59 -1.44
N ILE A 50 -0.88 -0.76 -0.43
CA ILE A 50 0.25 -0.87 0.51
C ILE A 50 -0.23 -1.59 1.77
N SER A 51 0.08 -2.87 1.88
CA SER A 51 -0.25 -3.68 3.06
C SER A 51 0.64 -3.26 4.24
N ASP A 52 0.09 -2.44 5.14
CA ASP A 52 0.78 -1.93 6.31
C ASP A 52 0.51 -2.80 7.54
N ASN A 53 1.49 -3.63 7.88
CA ASN A 53 1.44 -4.49 9.06
C ASN A 53 2.47 -4.10 10.14
N GLU A 54 3.04 -2.90 10.02
CA GLU A 54 3.99 -2.26 10.95
C GLU A 54 5.29 -3.06 11.19
N THR A 55 5.67 -3.98 10.30
CA THR A 55 6.83 -4.86 10.48
C THR A 55 7.28 -5.53 9.18
N THR A 56 8.54 -5.95 9.10
CA THR A 56 8.99 -6.81 7.99
C THR A 56 8.62 -8.27 8.28
N ALA A 57 7.33 -8.60 8.11
CA ALA A 57 6.75 -9.85 8.59
C ALA A 57 7.40 -11.11 8.00
N MET A 58 7.65 -11.14 6.68
CA MET A 58 8.12 -12.35 5.98
C MET A 58 9.56 -12.76 6.33
N THR A 59 10.39 -11.82 6.79
CA THR A 59 11.82 -12.06 7.07
C THR A 59 12.13 -12.14 8.55
N GLY A 60 11.12 -12.22 9.42
CA GLY A 60 11.32 -12.43 10.85
C GLY A 60 10.88 -11.27 11.75
N GLY A 61 10.21 -10.25 11.22
CA GLY A 61 9.56 -9.21 12.01
C GLY A 61 10.49 -8.07 12.42
N GLN A 62 11.43 -7.69 11.55
CA GLN A 62 12.26 -6.50 11.71
C GLN A 62 11.40 -5.23 11.70
N ASP A 63 11.96 -4.12 12.20
CA ASP A 63 11.31 -2.83 12.10
C ASP A 63 11.15 -2.40 10.63
N SER A 64 10.00 -1.83 10.31
CA SER A 64 9.70 -1.28 8.99
C SER A 64 10.02 0.21 8.98
N ALA A 65 10.77 0.69 7.98
CA ALA A 65 11.01 2.13 7.80
C ALA A 65 9.73 2.92 7.48
N GLY A 66 8.65 2.21 7.10
CA GLY A 66 7.34 2.77 6.80
C GLY A 66 6.43 2.98 8.00
N THR A 67 6.76 2.43 9.17
CA THR A 67 5.87 2.46 10.35
C THR A 67 5.48 3.90 10.69
N GLY A 68 4.17 4.18 10.65
CA GLY A 68 3.59 5.50 10.95
C GLY A 68 3.90 6.59 9.93
N ARG A 69 4.44 6.26 8.75
CA ARG A 69 4.91 7.23 7.76
C ARG A 69 4.36 7.02 6.34
N ILE A 70 3.64 5.92 6.08
CA ILE A 70 3.21 5.54 4.71
C ILE A 70 2.41 6.66 4.03
N GLU A 71 1.42 7.25 4.69
CA GLU A 71 0.60 8.33 4.14
C GLU A 71 1.44 9.56 3.79
N ALA A 72 2.30 9.98 4.72
CA ALA A 72 3.17 11.13 4.54
C ALA A 72 4.17 10.92 3.39
N ILE A 73 4.69 9.69 3.24
CA ILE A 73 5.54 9.32 2.11
C ILE A 73 4.74 9.39 0.81
N CYS A 74 3.54 8.79 0.74
CA CYS A 74 2.72 8.81 -0.48
C CYS A 74 2.36 10.25 -0.90
N MET A 75 1.97 11.10 0.06
CA MET A 75 1.72 12.52 -0.16
C MET A 75 2.99 13.26 -0.62
N GLY A 76 4.13 12.98 0.00
CA GLY A 76 5.43 13.55 -0.38
C GLY A 76 5.91 13.13 -1.78
N LEU A 77 5.47 11.97 -2.27
CA LEU A 77 5.71 11.51 -3.64
C LEU A 77 4.72 12.11 -4.65
N GLY A 78 3.71 12.85 -4.19
CA GLY A 78 2.76 13.59 -5.04
C GLY A 78 1.43 12.90 -5.30
N VAL A 79 1.07 11.86 -4.53
CA VAL A 79 -0.30 11.29 -4.58
C VAL A 79 -1.29 12.31 -4.01
N GLU A 80 -2.42 12.50 -4.69
CA GLU A 80 -3.50 13.38 -4.24
C GLU A 80 -4.03 12.92 -2.87
N PRO A 81 -4.12 13.80 -1.84
CA PRO A 81 -4.54 13.41 -0.50
C PRO A 81 -5.90 12.70 -0.45
N GLU A 82 -6.82 13.07 -1.34
CA GLU A 82 -8.17 12.51 -1.46
C GLU A 82 -8.14 11.01 -1.85
N HIS A 83 -7.08 10.61 -2.56
CA HIS A 83 -6.84 9.27 -3.10
C HIS A 83 -5.82 8.46 -2.27
N ILE A 84 -5.51 8.91 -1.06
CA ILE A 84 -4.79 8.13 -0.06
C ILE A 84 -5.81 7.58 0.95
N ARG A 85 -6.22 6.32 0.80
CA ARG A 85 -7.30 5.70 1.57
C ARG A 85 -6.77 4.70 2.58
N VAL A 86 -6.77 5.06 3.86
CA VAL A 86 -6.44 4.11 4.93
C VAL A 86 -7.68 3.33 5.33
N VAL A 87 -7.57 2.00 5.41
CA VAL A 87 -8.68 1.12 5.82
C VAL A 87 -8.22 0.13 6.89
N VAL A 88 -9.14 -0.31 7.75
CA VAL A 88 -8.86 -1.33 8.77
C VAL A 88 -9.46 -2.67 8.32
N PRO A 89 -8.65 -3.70 8.00
CA PRO A 89 -9.10 -4.99 7.49
C PRO A 89 -9.69 -5.88 8.58
N LEU A 90 -10.94 -5.57 8.93
CA LEU A 90 -11.79 -6.33 9.85
C LEU A 90 -13.10 -6.72 9.18
N LYS A 91 -13.67 -7.86 9.57
CA LYS A 91 -14.95 -8.36 9.03
C LYS A 91 -16.08 -7.33 9.14
N LYS A 92 -16.12 -6.56 10.23
CA LYS A 92 -17.11 -5.49 10.45
C LYS A 92 -17.01 -4.31 9.47
N ASN A 93 -15.86 -4.15 8.79
CA ASN A 93 -15.61 -3.06 7.84
C ASN A 93 -15.67 -3.56 6.39
N PHE A 94 -16.18 -4.78 6.14
CA PHE A 94 -16.11 -5.42 4.84
C PHE A 94 -16.80 -4.61 3.74
N ASP A 95 -18.00 -4.10 4.00
CA ASP A 95 -18.77 -3.35 3.00
C ASP A 95 -18.13 -2.00 2.68
N GLU A 96 -17.62 -1.30 3.69
CA GLU A 96 -16.88 -0.05 3.54
C GLU A 96 -15.60 -0.26 2.71
N MET A 97 -14.79 -1.26 3.05
CA MET A 97 -13.56 -1.57 2.29
C MET A 97 -13.86 -1.94 0.85
N LYS A 98 -14.91 -2.73 0.62
CA LYS A 98 -15.34 -3.11 -0.73
C LYS A 98 -15.73 -1.88 -1.55
N GLN A 99 -16.40 -0.92 -0.93
CA GLN A 99 -16.80 0.32 -1.59
C GLN A 99 -15.57 1.18 -1.91
N ILE A 100 -14.68 1.41 -0.94
CA ILE A 100 -13.44 2.17 -1.14
C ILE A 100 -12.58 1.55 -2.25
N ILE A 101 -12.36 0.23 -2.22
CA ILE A 101 -11.58 -0.45 -3.27
C ILE A 101 -12.23 -0.26 -4.64
N ARG A 102 -13.56 -0.35 -4.73
CA ARG A 102 -14.26 -0.13 -5.99
C ARG A 102 -14.12 1.31 -6.49
N ASP A 103 -14.24 2.29 -5.60
CA ASP A 103 -14.17 3.71 -5.97
C ASP A 103 -12.77 4.07 -6.47
N GLU A 104 -11.74 3.63 -5.75
CA GLU A 104 -10.34 3.89 -6.09
C GLU A 104 -9.83 3.13 -7.32
N ILE A 105 -10.39 1.94 -7.62
CA ILE A 105 -10.12 1.25 -8.89
C ILE A 105 -10.73 1.99 -10.08
N ASN A 106 -11.85 2.70 -9.88
CA ASN A 106 -12.54 3.43 -10.93
C ASN A 106 -12.06 4.87 -11.11
N TYR A 107 -11.37 5.43 -10.12
CA TYR A 107 -10.66 6.69 -10.26
C TYR A 107 -9.64 6.64 -11.40
N LYS A 108 -9.51 7.74 -12.15
CA LYS A 108 -8.61 7.84 -13.30
C LYS A 108 -7.36 8.62 -12.91
N GLY A 109 -6.35 7.89 -12.45
CA GLY A 109 -5.09 8.44 -11.98
C GLY A 109 -4.42 7.48 -11.01
N VAL A 110 -3.51 8.03 -10.19
CA VAL A 110 -2.83 7.25 -9.16
C VAL A 110 -3.66 7.28 -7.88
N SER A 111 -4.05 6.11 -7.40
CA SER A 111 -4.69 5.94 -6.10
C SER A 111 -3.89 5.00 -5.20
N VAL A 112 -3.91 5.25 -3.89
CA VAL A 112 -3.24 4.44 -2.88
C VAL A 112 -4.23 3.98 -1.81
N ILE A 113 -4.32 2.67 -1.59
CA ILE A 113 -5.12 2.08 -0.51
C ILE A 113 -4.16 1.45 0.50
N ILE A 114 -4.32 1.79 1.78
CA ILE A 114 -3.46 1.35 2.88
C ILE A 114 -4.31 0.54 3.87
N PRO A 115 -4.50 -0.78 3.65
CA PRO A 115 -5.03 -1.65 4.68
C PRO A 115 -4.02 -1.77 5.82
N ARG A 116 -4.31 -1.13 6.97
CA ARG A 116 -3.43 -1.08 8.13
C ARG A 116 -3.89 -2.02 9.23
N ARG A 117 -3.01 -2.96 9.62
CA ARG A 117 -3.20 -3.81 10.79
C ARG A 117 -1.91 -4.52 11.20
N GLU A 118 -1.52 -4.37 12.47
CA GLU A 118 -0.34 -5.03 13.02
C GLU A 118 -0.34 -6.56 12.78
N CYS A 119 0.81 -7.09 12.38
CA CYS A 119 1.00 -8.51 12.12
C CYS A 119 0.70 -9.37 13.37
N VAL A 120 -0.16 -10.37 13.24
CA VAL A 120 -0.56 -11.28 14.33
C VAL A 120 0.63 -12.00 14.96
N GLN A 121 1.66 -12.34 14.17
CA GLN A 121 2.87 -13.00 14.67
C GLN A 121 3.73 -12.05 15.51
N THR A 122 3.92 -10.82 15.04
CA THR A 122 4.67 -9.79 15.76
C THR A 122 3.96 -9.40 17.06
N LEU A 123 2.64 -9.22 17.01
CA LEU A 123 1.77 -9.05 18.18
C LEU A 123 1.96 -10.17 19.21
N SER A 124 1.95 -11.43 18.75
CA SER A 124 2.09 -12.59 19.63
C SER A 124 3.48 -12.67 20.27
N ARG A 125 4.54 -12.29 19.55
CA ARG A 125 5.91 -12.23 20.08
C ARG A 125 6.06 -11.13 21.12
N LYS A 126 5.56 -9.92 20.86
CA LYS A 126 5.58 -8.80 21.83
C LYS A 126 4.89 -9.20 23.15
N LYS A 127 3.71 -9.84 23.07
CA LYS A 127 2.96 -10.33 24.25
C LYS A 127 3.70 -11.42 25.04
N LYS A 128 4.55 -12.22 24.40
CA LYS A 128 5.38 -13.21 25.09
C LYS A 128 6.57 -12.56 25.80
N ASN A 129 7.20 -11.56 25.19
CA ASN A 129 8.35 -10.87 25.75
C ASN A 129 7.99 -9.85 26.84
N SER A 130 6.72 -9.45 26.94
CA SER A 130 6.21 -8.55 27.98
C SER A 130 5.72 -9.27 29.24
N LYS A 131 5.89 -10.60 29.32
CA LYS A 131 5.61 -11.43 30.50
C LYS A 131 6.93 -11.85 31.14
#